data_AF-A0A349JQ98-F1
#
_entry.id   AF-A0A349JQ98-F1
#
_cell.length_a   1.000
_cell.length_b   1.000
_cell.length_c   1.000
_cell.angle_alpha   90.00
_cell.angle_beta   90.00
_cell.angle_gamma   90.00
#
_symmetry.space_group_name_H-M   'P 1'
#
loop_
_entity.id
_entity.type
_entity.pdbx_description
1 polymer ?
#
loop_
_entity_poly.entity_id
_entity_poly.type
_entity_poly.pdbx_seq_one_letter_code
_entity_poly.pdbx_strand_id
1 'polypeptide(L)'
;EAIVLVGEVGGWSEQAAASYIAEAIDKPVVAYLAGRYAPKGPSLGHAGTLISSRAAAQSAFGVTAENKMAAFEEAKIPVAALPSEVPKLVKKLLKKN
;
A
#
# COMPACT_ATOMS: atom_id res chain seq x y z
N GLU A 1 -20.89 -3.58 -1.09
CA GLU A 1 -20.97 -2.59 0.01
C GLU A 1 -19.65 -1.85 0.21
N ALA A 2 -18.50 -2.52 0.26
CA ALA A 2 -17.17 -1.87 0.26
C ALA A 2 -16.19 -2.65 -0.63
N ILE A 3 -15.03 -2.05 -0.93
CA ILE A 3 -13.90 -2.70 -1.61
C ILE A 3 -12.72 -2.76 -0.63
N VAL A 4 -12.04 -3.90 -0.61
CA VAL A 4 -10.75 -4.04 0.08
C VAL A 4 -9.68 -4.26 -0.96
N LEU A 5 -8.72 -3.33 -1.04
CA LEU A 5 -7.54 -3.43 -1.89
C LEU A 5 -6.40 -4.03 -1.07
N VAL A 6 -5.82 -5.12 -1.54
CA VAL A 6 -4.63 -5.74 -0.94
C VAL A 6 -3.49 -5.64 -1.94
N GLY A 7 -2.45 -4.89 -1.58
CA GLY A 7 -1.27 -4.66 -2.40
C GLY A 7 0.03 -5.11 -1.73
N GLU A 8 1.14 -4.97 -2.45
CA GLU A 8 2.49 -5.24 -1.96
C GLU A 8 3.41 -4.04 -2.23
N VAL A 9 4.51 -3.91 -1.49
CA VAL A 9 5.57 -2.94 -1.83
C VAL A 9 6.26 -3.32 -3.16
N GLY A 10 6.47 -2.33 -4.04
CA GLY A 10 7.15 -2.47 -5.33
C GLY A 10 6.23 -2.36 -6.55
N GLY A 11 6.71 -1.73 -7.63
CA GLY A 11 5.89 -1.41 -8.81
C GLY A 11 4.92 -0.25 -8.57
N TRP A 12 4.18 0.12 -9.62
CA TRP A 12 3.35 1.35 -9.68
C TRP A 12 1.85 1.10 -9.54
N SER A 13 1.43 -0.16 -9.51
CA SER A 13 0.02 -0.55 -9.62
C SER A 13 -0.86 0.07 -8.53
N GLU A 14 -0.37 0.18 -7.31
CA GLU A 14 -1.10 0.75 -6.18
C GLU A 14 -1.32 2.26 -6.31
N GLN A 15 -0.35 2.98 -6.86
CA GLN A 15 -0.50 4.42 -7.12
C GLN A 15 -1.51 4.67 -8.24
N ALA A 16 -1.43 3.88 -9.32
CA ALA A 16 -2.41 3.91 -10.39
C ALA A 16 -3.81 3.53 -9.88
N ALA A 17 -3.91 2.53 -9.01
CA ALA A 17 -5.16 2.13 -8.38
C ALA A 17 -5.73 3.25 -7.50
N ALA A 18 -4.89 3.96 -6.72
CA ALA A 18 -5.33 5.08 -5.90
C ALA A 18 -5.95 6.20 -6.75
N SER A 19 -5.30 6.57 -7.86
CA SER A 19 -5.84 7.55 -8.83
C SER A 19 -7.16 7.07 -9.44
N TYR A 20 -7.21 5.81 -9.92
CA TYR A 20 -8.43 5.26 -10.51
C TYR A 20 -9.59 5.19 -9.51
N ILE A 21 -9.31 4.83 -8.24
CA ILE A 21 -10.33 4.79 -7.19
C ILE A 21 -10.88 6.20 -6.93
N ALA A 22 -10.02 7.22 -6.87
CA ALA A 22 -10.44 8.59 -6.66
C ALA A 22 -11.30 9.15 -7.80
N GLU A 23 -11.06 8.70 -9.04
CA GLU A 23 -11.76 9.21 -10.23
C GLU A 23 -13.04 8.45 -10.58
N ALA A 24 -13.09 7.13 -10.35
CA ALA A 24 -14.10 6.26 -10.96
C ALA A 24 -14.85 5.35 -9.96
N ILE A 25 -14.48 5.35 -8.68
CA ILE A 25 -15.04 4.40 -7.70
C ILE A 25 -15.76 5.13 -6.56
N ASP A 26 -17.09 5.02 -6.55
CA ASP A 26 -17.93 5.59 -5.49
C ASP A 26 -18.06 4.69 -4.25
N LYS A 27 -17.68 3.42 -4.36
CA LYS A 27 -17.77 2.47 -3.25
C LYS A 27 -16.66 2.76 -2.23
N PRO A 28 -16.93 2.72 -0.92
CA PRO A 28 -15.90 2.92 0.08
C PRO A 28 -14.79 1.88 -0.06
N VAL A 29 -13.54 2.35 -0.09
CA VAL A 29 -12.36 1.49 -0.25
C VAL A 29 -11.48 1.53 1.00
N VAL A 30 -10.96 0.37 1.41
CA VAL A 30 -9.87 0.25 2.41
C VAL A 30 -8.70 -0.45 1.73
N ALA A 31 -7.48 0.06 1.93
CA ALA A 31 -6.27 -0.58 1.43
C ALA A 31 -5.49 -1.29 2.54
N TYR A 32 -4.74 -2.33 2.19
CA TYR A 32 -3.71 -2.94 3.03
C TYR A 32 -2.48 -3.21 2.18
N LEU A 33 -1.31 -2.77 2.64
CA LEU A 33 -0.04 -2.94 1.93
C LEU A 33 0.84 -3.95 2.66
N ALA A 34 0.95 -5.15 2.09
CA ALA A 34 1.85 -6.18 2.59
C ALA A 34 3.31 -5.79 2.39
N GLY A 35 4.19 -6.21 3.31
CA GLY A 35 5.62 -5.96 3.20
C GLY A 35 6.08 -4.54 3.55
N ARG A 36 5.18 -3.66 4.03
CA ARG A 36 5.55 -2.29 4.48
C ARG A 36 6.62 -2.25 5.58
N TYR A 37 6.68 -3.31 6.40
CA TYR A 37 7.66 -3.49 7.47
C TYR A 37 8.77 -4.46 7.08
N ALA A 38 8.92 -4.78 5.79
CA ALA A 38 10.04 -5.59 5.33
C ALA A 38 11.34 -4.91 5.80
N PRO A 39 12.28 -5.68 6.39
CA PRO A 39 13.52 -5.12 6.90
C PRO A 39 14.24 -4.36 5.79
N LYS A 40 14.49 -3.07 6.02
CA LYS A 40 15.20 -2.18 5.09
C LYS A 40 16.71 -2.47 5.03
N GLY A 41 17.21 -3.37 5.87
CA GLY A 41 18.61 -3.75 5.98
C GLY A 41 18.92 -5.09 5.29
N PRO A 42 20.13 -5.27 4.77
CA PRO A 42 20.52 -6.53 4.15
C PRO A 42 20.53 -7.65 5.19
N SER A 43 19.99 -8.81 4.84
CA SER A 43 20.41 -10.06 5.47
C SER A 43 21.87 -10.29 5.04
N LEU A 44 22.81 -10.39 5.99
CA LEU A 44 24.27 -10.41 5.77
C LEU A 44 24.74 -11.69 5.03
N GLY A 45 24.40 -11.81 3.75
CA GLY A 45 24.82 -12.88 2.83
C GLY A 45 24.62 -12.46 1.36
N HIS A 46 24.91 -13.34 0.39
CA HIS A 46 24.75 -13.05 -1.05
C HIS A 46 23.33 -12.54 -1.43
N ALA A 47 22.29 -13.00 -0.71
CA ALA A 47 20.93 -12.51 -0.89
C ALA A 47 20.72 -11.05 -0.44
N GLY A 48 21.54 -10.56 0.50
CA GLY A 48 21.49 -9.19 1.00
C GLY A 48 21.81 -8.13 -0.05
N THR A 49 22.75 -8.41 -0.96
CA THR A 49 23.11 -7.49 -2.05
C THR A 49 21.95 -7.31 -3.03
N LEU A 50 21.22 -8.40 -3.34
CA LEU A 50 20.04 -8.35 -4.21
C LEU A 50 18.90 -7.57 -3.56
N ILE A 51 18.62 -7.78 -2.27
CA ILE A 51 17.57 -7.06 -1.54
C ILE A 51 17.90 -5.56 -1.49
N SER A 52 19.16 -5.19 -1.20
CA SER A 52 19.63 -3.81 -1.20
C SER A 52 19.50 -3.17 -2.59
N SER A 53 19.86 -3.88 -3.66
CA SER A 53 19.69 -3.37 -5.04
C SER A 53 18.21 -3.17 -5.41
N ARG A 54 17.31 -4.06 -4.96
CA ARG A 54 15.87 -3.94 -5.18
C ARG A 54 15.29 -2.76 -4.42
N ALA A 55 15.66 -2.57 -3.16
CA ALA A 55 15.23 -1.42 -2.37
C ALA A 55 15.75 -0.09 -2.94
N ALA A 56 17.01 -0.05 -3.37
CA ALA A 56 17.60 1.11 -4.04
C ALA A 56 16.88 1.44 -5.35
N ALA A 57 16.61 0.44 -6.18
CA ALA A 57 15.81 0.61 -7.40
C ALA A 57 14.40 1.11 -7.07
N GLN A 58 13.73 0.54 -6.07
CA GLN A 58 12.40 0.98 -5.65
C GLN A 58 12.37 2.45 -5.22
N SER A 59 13.41 2.92 -4.53
CA SER A 59 13.57 4.32 -4.15
C SER A 59 13.82 5.23 -5.36
N ALA A 60 14.73 4.84 -6.25
CA ALA A 60 15.04 5.59 -7.48
C ALA A 60 13.83 5.72 -8.41
N PHE A 61 13.00 4.68 -8.48
CA PHE A 61 11.75 4.69 -9.24
C PHE A 61 10.56 5.17 -8.41
N GLY A 62 10.70 5.61 -7.16
CA GLY A 62 9.58 6.13 -6.38
C GLY A 62 8.41 5.14 -6.18
N VAL A 63 8.69 3.83 -6.14
CA VAL A 63 7.71 2.75 -5.92
C VAL A 63 7.79 2.17 -4.50
N THR A 64 8.22 3.02 -3.56
CA THR A 64 8.39 2.68 -2.16
C THR A 64 7.04 2.55 -1.43
N ALA A 65 7.06 1.94 -0.25
CA ALA A 65 5.88 1.86 0.60
C ALA A 65 5.36 3.26 0.97
N GLU A 66 6.27 4.21 1.23
CA GLU A 66 5.96 5.60 1.56
C GLU A 66 5.21 6.29 0.42
N ASN A 67 5.67 6.15 -0.82
CA ASN A 67 5.03 6.77 -1.97
C ASN A 67 3.64 6.17 -2.25
N LYS A 68 3.47 4.86 -2.04
CA LYS A 68 2.17 4.21 -2.15
C LYS A 68 1.21 4.68 -1.05
N MET A 69 1.69 4.83 0.19
CA MET A 69 0.86 5.36 1.28
C MET A 69 0.43 6.80 1.01
N ALA A 70 1.32 7.64 0.50
CA ALA A 70 0.99 9.02 0.13
C ALA A 70 -0.12 9.07 -0.95
N ALA A 71 -0.02 8.22 -1.98
CA ALA A 71 -1.04 8.15 -3.02
C ALA A 71 -2.41 7.69 -2.47
N PHE A 72 -2.43 6.71 -1.58
CA PHE A 72 -3.68 6.30 -0.91
C PHE A 72 -4.25 7.39 -0.01
N GLU A 73 -3.41 8.12 0.72
CA GLU A 73 -3.83 9.23 1.58
C GLU A 73 -4.43 10.38 0.76
N GLU A 74 -3.80 10.76 -0.36
CA GLU A 74 -4.30 11.77 -1.30
C GLU A 74 -5.66 11.37 -1.89
N ALA A 75 -5.82 10.09 -2.23
CA ALA A 75 -7.08 9.50 -2.67
C ALA A 75 -8.11 9.30 -1.54
N LYS A 76 -7.79 9.69 -0.29
CA LYS A 76 -8.63 9.52 0.91
C LYS A 76 -8.99 8.06 1.21
N ILE A 77 -8.13 7.13 0.79
CA ILE A 77 -8.28 5.69 1.02
C ILE A 77 -7.57 5.33 2.33
N PRO A 78 -8.29 4.94 3.39
CA PRO A 78 -7.65 4.50 4.63
C PRO A 78 -6.84 3.22 4.40
N VAL A 79 -5.58 3.25 4.84
CA VAL A 79 -4.66 2.10 4.76
C VAL A 79 -4.54 1.43 6.13
N ALA A 80 -4.85 0.14 6.19
CA ALA A 80 -4.63 -0.70 7.38
C ALA A 80 -3.13 -0.93 7.61
N ALA A 81 -2.68 -0.85 8.87
CA ALA A 81 -1.31 -1.21 9.21
C ALA A 81 -1.15 -2.73 9.37
N LEU A 82 -2.20 -3.40 9.83
CA LEU A 82 -2.27 -4.85 9.97
C LEU A 82 -3.50 -5.42 9.25
N PRO A 83 -3.46 -6.66 8.72
CA PRO A 83 -4.63 -7.30 8.12
C PRO A 83 -5.84 -7.33 9.06
N SER A 84 -5.61 -7.48 10.37
CA SER A 84 -6.64 -7.50 11.41
C SER A 84 -7.39 -6.18 11.59
N GLU A 85 -6.86 -5.07 11.10
CA GLU A 85 -7.52 -3.76 11.17
C GLU A 85 -8.51 -3.53 10.03
N VAL A 86 -8.39 -4.27 8.92
CA VAL A 86 -9.25 -4.12 7.73
C VAL A 86 -10.74 -4.21 8.10
N PRO A 87 -11.22 -5.22 8.85
CA PRO A 87 -12.64 -5.32 9.19
C PRO A 87 -13.15 -4.11 9.98
N LYS A 88 -12.33 -3.56 10.88
CA LYS A 88 -12.67 -2.38 11.69
C LYS A 88 -12.80 -1.14 10.81
N LEU A 89 -11.90 -0.95 9.85
CA LEU A 89 -11.94 0.17 8.90
C LEU A 89 -13.14 0.07 7.96
N VAL A 90 -13.40 -1.12 7.40
CA VAL A 90 -14.58 -1.36 6.55
C VAL A 90 -15.86 -1.02 7.31
N LYS A 91 -16.02 -1.55 8.54
CA LYS A 91 -17.20 -1.28 9.37
C LYS A 91 -17.37 0.22 9.68
N LYS A 92 -16.26 0.95 9.87
CA LYS A 92 -16.29 2.40 10.11
C LYS A 92 -16.76 3.17 8.87
N LEU A 93 -16.31 2.78 7.67
CA LEU A 93 -16.73 3.42 6.42
C LEU A 93 -18.20 3.15 6.12
N LEU A 94 -18.65 1.90 6.27
CA LEU A 94 -20.03 1.52 5.99
C LEU A 94 -21.06 2.16 6.93
N LYS A 95 -20.68 2.47 8.17
CA LYS A 95 -21.55 3.17 9.14
C LYS A 95 -21.66 4.68 8.90
N LYS A 96 -20.78 5.25 8.07
CA LYS A 96 -20.73 6.69 7.81
C LYS A 96 -21.67 7.11 6.66
N ASN A 97 -22.24 6.13 5.96
CA ASN A 97 -23.25 6.27 4.92
C ASN A 97 -24.63 5.88 5.47
#